data_AF-A0A401QBW0-F1
#
_entry.id   AF-A0A401QBW0-F1
#
_cell.length_a   1.000
_cell.length_b   1.000
_cell.length_c   1.000
_cell.angle_alpha   90.00
_cell.angle_beta   90.00
_cell.angle_gamma   90.00
#
_symmetry.space_group_name_H-M   'P 1'
#
loop_
_entity.id
_entity.type
_entity.pdbx_description
1 polymer ?
#
loop_
_entity_poly.entity_id
_entity_poly.type
_entity_poly.pdbx_seq_one_letter_code
_entity_poly.pdbx_strand_id
1 'polypeptide(L)' 'FVPYCSSDVWSGTAPRTQQVDYAFMGSLILKEVIKDLVPKGIKLAKVVMLTGS' A
#
# COMPACT_ATOMS: atom_id res chain seq x y z
N PHE A 1 -9.51 -0.46 5.89
CA PHE A 1 -8.90 -1.80 5.87
C PHE A 1 -8.16 -1.95 4.54
N VAL A 2 -6.91 -2.44 4.57
CA VAL A 2 -6.11 -2.71 3.36
C VAL A 2 -5.78 -4.20 3.35
N PRO A 3 -6.31 -5.00 2.42
CA PRO A 3 -6.03 -6.44 2.37
C PRO A 3 -4.55 -6.71 2.10
N TYR A 4 -3.98 -7.68 2.80
CA TYR A 4 -2.63 -8.15 2.51
C TYR A 4 -2.65 -9.10 1.32
N CYS A 5 -2.21 -8.61 0.16
CA CYS A 5 -2.18 -9.37 -1.10
C CYS A 5 -0.81 -9.37 -1.80
N SER A 6 0.20 -8.76 -1.18
CA SER A 6 1.53 -8.57 -1.78
C SER A 6 2.57 -9.59 -1.36
N SER A 7 2.30 -10.44 -0.36
CA SER A 7 3.20 -11.51 0.11
C SER A 7 4.63 -11.06 0.46
N ASP A 8 4.83 -9.77 0.78
CA ASP A 8 6.14 -9.13 0.95
C ASP A 8 6.30 -8.33 2.25
N VAL A 9 5.52 -8.65 3.30
CA VAL A 9 5.52 -7.91 4.58
C VAL A 9 5.46 -6.38 4.41
N TRP A 10 4.73 -5.91 3.38
CA TRP A 10 4.60 -4.49 3.04
C TRP A 10 5.90 -3.79 2.59
N SER A 11 6.97 -4.54 2.29
CA SER A 11 8.28 -3.95 1.95
C SER A 11 8.55 -3.84 0.44
N GLY A 12 7.83 -4.59 -0.38
CA GLY A 12 8.14 -4.70 -1.81
C GLY A 12 7.80 -3.46 -2.62
N THR A 13 8.58 -3.24 -3.68
CA THR A 13 8.42 -2.18 -4.70
C THR A 13 8.47 -2.72 -6.13
N ALA A 14 8.56 -4.04 -6.31
CA ALA A 14 8.84 -4.68 -7.57
C ALA A 14 7.53 -5.05 -8.31
N PRO A 15 7.28 -4.47 -9.49
CA PRO A 15 6.17 -4.88 -10.33
C PRO A 15 6.45 -6.25 -10.97
N ARG A 16 5.39 -6.91 -11.46
CA ARG A 16 5.51 -8.10 -12.30
C ARG A 16 6.31 -7.76 -13.56
N THR A 17 7.25 -8.62 -13.94
CA THR A 17 8.00 -8.51 -15.20
C THR A 17 7.77 -9.76 -16.05
N GLN A 18 8.38 -9.84 -17.24
CA GLN A 18 8.34 -11.06 -18.04
C GLN A 18 9.19 -12.19 -17.42
N GLN A 19 10.17 -11.86 -16.59
CA GLN A 19 11.02 -12.86 -15.90
C GLN A 19 10.52 -13.23 -14.50
N VAL A 20 9.59 -12.45 -13.92
CA VAL A 20 9.10 -12.63 -12.55
C VAL A 20 7.58 -12.58 -12.55
N ASP A 21 6.95 -13.71 -12.22
CA ASP A 21 5.50 -13.91 -12.33
C ASP A 21 4.69 -13.21 -11.24
N TYR A 22 5.31 -12.82 -10.13
CA TYR A 22 4.67 -12.15 -9.01
C TYR A 22 5.08 -10.70 -8.88
N ALA A 23 4.13 -9.87 -8.45
CA ALA A 23 4.38 -8.49 -8.05
C ALA A 23 4.46 -8.42 -6.52
N PHE A 24 5.55 -7.89 -5.99
CA PHE A 24 5.76 -7.64 -4.58
C PHE A 24 5.79 -6.13 -4.40
N MET A 25 4.62 -5.53 -4.20
CA MET A 25 4.40 -4.08 -4.25
C MET A 25 3.76 -3.50 -2.99
N GLY A 26 3.87 -4.17 -1.84
CA GLY A 26 3.19 -3.81 -0.60
C GLY A 26 3.44 -2.36 -0.15
N SER A 27 4.67 -1.87 -0.28
CA SER A 27 4.98 -0.48 0.08
C SER A 27 4.31 0.53 -0.86
N LEU A 28 4.19 0.18 -2.15
CA LEU A 28 3.53 0.99 -3.17
C LEU A 28 2.00 0.96 -3.00
N ILE A 29 1.43 -0.16 -2.58
CA ILE A 29 0.00 -0.26 -2.23
C ILE A 29 -0.33 0.74 -1.11
N LEU A 30 0.45 0.76 -0.02
CA LEU A 30 0.21 1.71 1.08
C LEU A 30 0.32 3.16 0.63
N LYS A 31 1.32 3.49 -0.19
CA LYS A 31 1.50 4.83 -0.75
C LYS A 31 0.29 5.27 -1.58
N GLU A 32 -0.19 4.42 -2.49
CA GLU A 32 -1.33 4.76 -3.35
C GLU A 32 -2.64 4.82 -2.57
N VAL A 33 -2.85 3.95 -1.57
CA VAL A 33 -4.02 4.05 -0.67
C VAL A 33 -4.05 5.40 0.05
N ILE A 34 -2.92 5.85 0.63
CA ILE A 34 -2.86 7.14 1.32
C ILE A 34 -3.16 8.28 0.35
N LYS A 35 -2.59 8.23 -0.86
CA LYS A 35 -2.83 9.21 -1.93
C LYS A 35 -4.30 9.24 -2.35
N ASP A 36 -4.96 8.09 -2.49
CA ASP A 36 -6.38 7.99 -2.85
C ASP A 36 -7.31 8.49 -1.73
N LEU A 37 -6.84 8.47 -0.48
CA LEU A 37 -7.56 9.02 0.66
C LEU A 37 -7.42 10.54 0.78
N VAL A 38 -6.45 11.17 0.10
CA VAL A 38 -6.25 12.64 0.06
C VAL A 38 -7.53 13.39 -0.32
N PRO A 39 -8.16 13.14 -1.48
CA PRO A 39 -9.39 13.81 -1.87
C PRO A 39 -10.60 13.35 -1.02
N LYS A 40 -10.49 12.24 -0.30
CA LYS A 40 -11.55 11.67 0.55
C LYS A 40 -11.53 12.20 1.99
N GLY A 41 -10.73 13.23 2.26
CA GLY A 41 -10.73 13.93 3.54
C GLY A 41 -9.66 13.51 4.54
N ILE A 42 -8.71 12.63 4.19
CA ILE A 42 -7.60 12.29 5.12
C ILE A 42 -6.74 13.51 5.47
N LYS A 43 -6.69 14.54 4.61
CA LYS A 43 -6.02 15.81 4.90
C LYS A 43 -6.66 16.60 6.06
N LEU A 44 -7.94 16.33 6.35
CA LEU A 44 -8.66 16.95 7.46
C LEU A 44 -8.49 16.17 8.78
N ALA A 45 -7.88 14.98 8.72
CA ALA A 45 -7.67 14.17 9.91
C ALA A 45 -6.63 14.81 10.82
N LYS A 46 -6.95 14.92 12.12
CA LYS A 46 -6.00 15.38 13.15
C LYS A 46 -4.87 14.38 13.38
N VAL A 47 -5.19 13.09 13.29
CA VAL A 47 -4.26 11.97 13.51
C VAL A 47 -4.57 10.89 12.48
N VAL A 48 -3.53 10.30 11.89
CA VAL A 48 -3.61 9.09 11.09
C VAL A 48 -2.84 7.99 11.83
N MET A 49 -3.53 6.91 12.20
CA MET A 49 -2.92 5.77 12.88
C MET A 49 -2.73 4.63 11.88
N LEU A 50 -1.48 4.29 11.56
CA LEU A 50 -1.15 3.14 10.73
C LEU A 50 -0.94 1.93 11.63
N THR A 51 -1.77 0.90 11.47
CA THR A 51 -1.76 -0.32 12.30
C THR A 51 -1.83 -1.56 11.42
N GLY A 52 -1.35 -2.68 11.94
CA GLY A 52 -1.35 -3.98 11.26
C GLY A 52 -1.12 -5.11 12.27
N SER A 53 -1.36 -6.36 11.84
CA SER A 53 -1.15 -7.59 12.59
C SER A 53 -0.53 -8.63 11.68
#